data_AF-S4R7P9-F1
#
_entry.id   AF-S4R7P9-F1
#
_cell.length_a   1.000
_cell.length_b   1.000
_cell.length_c   1.000
_cell.angle_alpha   90.00
_cell.angle_beta   90.00
_cell.angle_gamma   90.00
#
_symmetry.space_group_name_H-M   'P 1'
#
loop_
_entity.id
_entity.type
_entity.pdbx_description
1 polymer ?
#
loop_
_entity_poly.entity_id
_entity_poly.type
_entity_poly.pdbx_seq_one_letter_code
_entity_poly.pdbx_strand_id
1 'polypeptide(L)'
;LLPAASKEFARELLNAHNDYRKTHGVATLSLSSKMCREAQSYAESLARTRVLKHSSDTERGQCGENLAWASYDEPAKEVAERWYAEIQNYNFSNPGFSSGSGERQ
;
A
#
# COMPACT_ATOMS: atom_id res chain seq x y z
N LEU A 1 -17.60 10.06 4.43
CA LEU A 1 -16.32 10.79 4.68
C LEU A 1 -15.43 9.86 5.49
N LEU A 2 -14.12 9.78 5.21
CA LEU A 2 -13.21 8.97 6.03
C LEU A 2 -13.15 9.53 7.46
N PRO A 3 -13.03 8.67 8.49
CA PRO A 3 -12.72 9.08 9.86
C PRO A 3 -11.44 9.92 9.94
N ALA A 4 -11.32 10.77 10.96
CA ALA A 4 -10.15 11.65 11.14
C ALA A 4 -8.84 10.83 11.24
N ALA A 5 -8.82 9.78 12.06
CA ALA A 5 -7.69 8.87 12.19
C ALA A 5 -7.29 8.23 10.85
N SER A 6 -8.26 7.82 10.02
CA SER A 6 -7.98 7.28 8.68
C SER A 6 -7.36 8.32 7.73
N LYS A 7 -7.69 9.61 7.88
CA LYS A 7 -7.08 10.68 7.08
C LYS A 7 -5.65 10.96 7.49
N GLU A 8 -5.36 10.95 8.80
CA GLU A 8 -4.01 11.12 9.33
C GLU A 8 -3.11 9.97 8.89
N PHE A 9 -3.58 8.72 9.05
CA PHE A 9 -2.89 7.53 8.56
C PHE A 9 -2.59 7.62 7.06
N ALA A 10 -3.59 7.97 6.23
CA ALA A 10 -3.40 8.08 4.79
C ALA A 10 -2.36 9.17 4.41
N ARG A 11 -2.33 10.29 5.14
CA ARG A 11 -1.37 11.38 4.91
C ARG A 11 0.05 10.95 5.29
N GLU A 12 0.23 10.28 6.42
CA GLU A 12 1.53 9.77 6.84
C GLU A 12 2.06 8.70 5.89
N LEU A 13 1.18 7.79 5.45
CA LEU A 13 1.52 6.78 4.46
C LEU A 13 1.94 7.42 3.13
N LEU A 14 1.21 8.44 2.65
CA LEU A 14 1.57 9.19 1.44
C LEU A 14 2.95 9.85 1.58
N ASN A 15 3.21 10.49 2.72
CA ASN A 15 4.48 11.17 2.96
C ASN A 15 5.65 10.19 2.89
N ALA A 16 5.55 9.05 3.59
CA ALA A 16 6.57 8.01 3.55
C ALA A 16 6.80 7.47 2.13
N HIS A 17 5.73 7.22 1.36
CA HIS A 17 5.85 6.81 -0.05
C HIS A 17 6.59 7.87 -0.88
N ASN A 18 6.26 9.15 -0.70
CA ASN A 18 6.87 10.24 -1.44
C ASN A 18 8.35 10.46 -1.08
N ASP A 19 8.74 10.20 0.17
CA ASP A 19 10.14 10.22 0.59
C ASP A 19 10.94 9.13 -0.15
N TYR A 20 10.43 7.90 -0.23
CA TYR A 20 11.08 6.83 -1.00
C TYR A 20 11.11 7.09 -2.51
N ARG A 21 10.00 7.57 -3.08
CA ARG A 21 9.93 7.94 -4.50
C ARG A 21 10.94 9.02 -4.87
N LYS A 22 11.15 9.99 -3.98
CA LYS A 22 12.17 11.03 -4.16
C LYS A 22 13.58 10.45 -4.18
N THR A 23 13.90 9.48 -3.31
CA THR A 23 15.19 8.77 -3.33
C THR A 23 15.45 8.09 -4.68
N HIS A 24 14.40 7.64 -5.37
CA HIS A 24 14.50 7.06 -6.71
C HIS A 24 14.36 8.06 -7.87
N GLY A 25 14.20 9.35 -7.59
CA GLY A 25 14.08 10.38 -8.62
C GLY A 25 12.79 10.32 -9.45
N VAL A 26 11.71 9.72 -8.92
CA VAL A 26 10.40 9.65 -9.61
C VAL A 26 9.41 10.65 -9.02
N ALA A 27 8.42 11.06 -9.82
CA ALA A 27 7.41 12.06 -9.43
C ALA A 27 6.63 11.66 -8.16
N THR A 28 6.23 12.62 -7.33
CA THR A 28 5.42 12.34 -6.13
C THR A 28 3.99 11.92 -6.48
N LEU A 29 3.36 11.16 -5.57
CA LEU A 29 1.95 10.79 -5.62
C LEU A 29 1.08 11.81 -4.87
N SER A 30 -0.23 11.74 -5.13
CA SER A 30 -1.29 12.42 -4.39
C SER A 30 -2.38 11.43 -3.99
N LEU A 31 -3.09 11.71 -2.90
CA LEU A 31 -4.20 10.88 -2.47
C LEU A 31 -5.41 11.05 -3.39
N SER A 32 -5.96 9.92 -3.85
CA SER A 32 -7.26 9.88 -4.51
C SER A 32 -8.34 9.59 -3.49
N SER A 33 -9.27 10.53 -3.28
CA SER A 33 -10.40 10.35 -2.37
C SER A 33 -11.26 9.13 -2.70
N LYS A 34 -11.32 8.74 -3.99
CA LYS A 34 -12.01 7.53 -4.42
C LYS A 34 -11.26 6.27 -3.94
N MET A 35 -9.97 6.18 -4.25
CA MET A 35 -9.14 5.03 -3.88
C MET A 35 -9.06 4.85 -2.37
N CYS A 36 -8.96 5.93 -1.58
CA CYS A 36 -8.94 5.80 -0.12
C CYS A 36 -10.24 5.21 0.44
N ARG A 37 -11.40 5.50 -0.18
CA ARG A 37 -12.67 4.90 0.25
C ARG A 37 -12.76 3.42 -0.15
N GLU A 38 -12.31 3.08 -1.35
CA GLU A 38 -12.29 1.70 -1.84
C GLU A 38 -11.33 0.83 -1.00
N ALA A 39 -10.13 1.33 -0.72
CA ALA A 39 -9.15 0.67 0.14
C ALA A 39 -9.68 0.48 1.58
N GLN A 40 -10.32 1.50 2.17
CA GLN A 40 -10.94 1.38 3.49
C GLN A 40 -12.05 0.31 3.51
N SER A 41 -12.94 0.33 2.51
CA SER A 41 -14.01 -0.67 2.39
C SER A 41 -13.46 -2.10 2.22
N TYR A 42 -12.34 -2.25 1.50
CA TYR A 42 -11.71 -3.55 1.31
C TYR A 42 -11.01 -4.03 2.58
N ALA A 43 -10.26 -3.15 3.26
CA ALA A 43 -9.63 -3.45 4.55
C ALA A 43 -10.66 -3.92 5.60
N GLU A 44 -11.83 -3.29 5.66
CA GLU A 44 -12.92 -3.72 6.53
C GLU A 44 -13.47 -5.11 6.16
N SER A 45 -13.49 -5.45 4.87
CA SER A 45 -13.86 -6.79 4.39
C SER A 45 -12.85 -7.86 4.81
N LEU A 46 -11.55 -7.56 4.67
CA LEU A 46 -10.46 -8.43 5.13
C LEU A 46 -10.53 -8.63 6.65
N ALA A 47 -10.79 -7.56 7.40
CA ALA A 47 -10.94 -7.62 8.87
C ALA A 47 -12.12 -8.51 9.30
N ARG A 48 -13.25 -8.48 8.58
CA ARG A 48 -14.41 -9.34 8.84
C ARG A 48 -14.16 -10.81 8.50
N THR A 49 -13.51 -11.06 7.36
CA THR A 49 -13.28 -12.42 6.86
C THR A 49 -12.06 -13.10 7.47
N ARG A 50 -11.13 -12.31 8.04
CA ARG A 50 -9.82 -12.77 8.56
C ARG A 50 -8.97 -13.48 7.50
N VAL A 51 -9.17 -13.15 6.24
CA VAL A 51 -8.41 -13.70 5.11
C VAL A 51 -7.65 -12.56 4.47
N LEU A 52 -6.33 -12.56 4.59
CA LEU A 52 -5.46 -11.63 3.85
C LEU A 52 -5.29 -12.16 2.43
N LYS A 53 -6.02 -11.57 1.48
CA LYS A 53 -5.93 -11.90 0.06
C LYS A 53 -6.11 -10.63 -0.76
N HIS A 54 -5.51 -10.62 -1.94
CA HIS A 54 -5.73 -9.55 -2.90
C HIS A 54 -7.17 -9.49 -3.38
N SER A 55 -7.64 -8.28 -3.67
CA SER A 55 -8.89 -8.09 -4.41
C SER A 55 -8.76 -8.64 -5.83
N SER A 56 -9.87 -8.83 -6.53
CA SER A 56 -9.83 -9.05 -7.98
C SER A 56 -9.56 -7.74 -8.72
N ASP A 57 -8.95 -7.82 -9.90
CA ASP A 57 -8.63 -6.64 -10.73
C ASP A 57 -9.87 -5.81 -11.05
N THR A 58 -11.02 -6.48 -11.19
CA THR A 58 -12.32 -5.84 -11.42
C THR A 58 -12.82 -5.08 -10.19
N GLU A 59 -12.61 -5.60 -8.99
CA GLU A 59 -13.03 -4.94 -7.74
C GLU A 59 -12.23 -3.66 -7.48
N ARG A 60 -10.94 -3.62 -7.83
CA ARG A 60 -10.09 -2.44 -7.66
C ARG A 60 -9.92 -1.58 -8.91
N GLY A 61 -10.71 -1.83 -9.95
CA GLY A 61 -10.71 -1.02 -11.18
C GLY A 61 -9.33 -0.89 -11.82
N GLN A 62 -8.58 -2.00 -11.92
CA GLN A 62 -7.23 -2.05 -12.50
C GLN A 62 -6.16 -1.22 -11.75
N CYS A 63 -6.42 -0.78 -10.52
CA CYS A 63 -5.39 -0.18 -9.66
C CYS A 63 -4.42 -1.25 -9.13
N GLY A 64 -3.21 -0.84 -8.76
CA GLY A 64 -2.29 -1.66 -7.95
C GLY A 64 -2.81 -1.91 -6.53
N GLU A 65 -2.25 -2.89 -5.82
CA GLU A 65 -2.64 -3.19 -4.44
C GLU A 65 -1.49 -3.80 -3.62
N ASN A 66 -1.18 -3.14 -2.50
CA ASN A 66 -0.34 -3.71 -1.44
C ASN A 66 -1.21 -3.99 -0.21
N LEU A 67 -0.92 -5.08 0.51
CA LEU A 67 -1.66 -5.46 1.71
C LEU A 67 -0.73 -5.56 2.91
N ALA A 68 -1.31 -5.37 4.08
CA ALA A 68 -0.60 -5.34 5.34
C ALA A 68 -1.50 -5.93 6.41
N TRP A 69 -0.94 -6.75 7.30
CA TRP A 69 -1.66 -7.29 8.44
C TRP A 69 -0.73 -7.39 9.64
N ALA A 70 -1.18 -6.86 10.78
CA ALA A 70 -0.51 -6.96 12.06
C ALA A 70 -1.51 -7.37 13.15
N SER A 71 -1.02 -7.89 14.26
CA SER A 71 -1.83 -8.19 15.45
C SER A 71 -2.08 -6.97 16.35
N TYR A 72 -1.58 -5.81 15.95
CA TYR A 72 -1.67 -4.52 16.64
C TYR A 72 -1.96 -3.41 15.62
N ASP A 73 -2.30 -2.22 16.12
CA ASP A 73 -2.47 -1.03 15.28
C ASP A 73 -1.10 -0.58 14.77
N GLU A 74 -0.78 -0.96 13.54
CA GLU A 74 0.53 -0.70 12.91
C GLU A 74 0.61 0.76 12.41
N PRO A 75 1.65 1.53 12.79
CA PRO A 75 1.84 2.89 12.29
C PRO A 75 2.05 2.95 10.77
N ALA A 76 1.54 4.00 10.13
CA ALA A 76 1.62 4.18 8.68
C ALA A 76 3.05 4.12 8.12
N LYS A 77 4.01 4.68 8.88
CA LYS A 77 5.43 4.68 8.51
C LYS A 77 6.02 3.27 8.49
N GLU A 78 5.68 2.43 9.47
CA GLU A 78 6.16 1.03 9.55
C GLU A 78 5.59 0.19 8.41
N VAL A 79 4.32 0.41 8.04
CA VAL A 79 3.71 -0.23 6.87
C VAL A 79 4.47 0.12 5.59
N ALA A 80 4.75 1.42 5.36
CA ALA A 80 5.49 1.86 4.18
C ALA A 80 6.94 1.34 4.18
N GLU A 81 7.60 1.32 5.34
CA GLU A 81 8.95 0.78 5.51
C GLU A 81 9.00 -0.72 5.15
N ARG A 82 8.02 -1.51 5.60
CA ARG A 82 7.95 -2.94 5.29
C ARG A 82 7.79 -3.19 3.79
N TRP A 83 6.86 -2.48 3.14
CA TRP A 83 6.69 -2.61 1.68
C TRP A 83 7.94 -2.15 0.93
N TYR A 84 8.57 -1.06 1.37
CA TYR A 84 9.79 -0.58 0.72
C TYR A 84 10.97 -1.54 0.90
N ALA A 85 11.08 -2.23 2.04
CA ALA A 85 12.14 -3.19 2.30
C ALA A 85 12.18 -4.36 1.31
N GLU A 86 11.09 -4.63 0.58
CA GLU A 86 11.06 -5.60 -0.53
C GLU A 86 12.03 -5.26 -1.66
N ILE A 87 12.48 -4.01 -1.75
CA ILE A 87 13.53 -3.57 -2.69
C ILE A 87 14.82 -4.40 -2.56
N GLN A 88 15.11 -4.94 -1.38
CA GLN A 88 16.28 -5.80 -1.15
C GLN A 88 16.22 -7.10 -1.95
N ASN A 89 15.01 -7.52 -2.34
CA ASN A 89 14.78 -8.71 -3.15
C ASN A 89 14.65 -8.39 -4.65
N TYR A 90 14.69 -7.12 -5.04
CA TYR A 90 14.52 -6.70 -6.44
C TYR A 90 15.86 -6.69 -7.19
N ASN A 91 15.95 -7.45 -8.27
CA ASN A 91 17.12 -7.43 -9.14
C ASN A 91 16.97 -6.37 -10.25
N PHE A 92 17.53 -5.18 -10.03
CA PHE A 92 17.51 -4.10 -11.01
C PHE A 92 18.21 -4.43 -12.33
N SER A 93 19.13 -5.40 -12.35
CA SER A 93 19.80 -5.87 -13.58
C SER A 93 18.96 -6.87 -14.38
N ASN A 94 17.92 -7.44 -13.79
CA ASN A 94 16.97 -8.32 -14.45
C ASN A 94 15.53 -7.97 -14.02
N PRO A 95 14.99 -6.85 -14.52
CA PRO A 95 13.72 -6.31 -14.05
C PRO A 95 12.58 -7.25 -14.43
N GLY A 96 11.69 -7.47 -13.48
CA GLY A 96 10.52 -8.31 -13.67
C GLY A 96 9.81 -8.56 -12.34
N PHE A 97 8.62 -9.15 -12.42
CA PHE A 97 7.91 -9.60 -11.23
C PHE A 97 8.64 -10.80 -10.60
N SER A 98 8.91 -10.74 -9.29
CA SER A 98 9.28 -11.91 -8.50
C SER A 98 8.46 -11.93 -7.21
N SER A 99 8.16 -13.12 -6.71
CA SER A 99 7.48 -13.27 -5.41
C SER A 99 8.38 -12.68 -4.32
N GLY A 100 7.94 -11.57 -3.70
CA GLY A 100 8.67 -10.90 -2.61
C GLY A 100 9.45 -9.64 -2.99
N SER A 101 9.35 -9.16 -4.24
CA SER A 101 9.91 -7.86 -4.68
C SER A 101 8.82 -6.88 -5.16
N GLY A 102 7.58 -7.12 -4.73
CA GLY A 102 6.40 -6.44 -5.22
C GLY A 102 5.17 -7.29 -4.95
N GLU A 103 4.61 -7.19 -3.75
CA GLU A 103 3.15 -7.26 -3.63
C GLU A 103 2.57 -6.31 -4.71
N ARG A 104 1.79 -6.85 -5.64
CA ARG A 104 1.73 -6.37 -7.04
C ARG A 104 1.37 -4.87 -7.15
N GLN A 105 2.32 -4.08 -7.63
CA GLN A 105 2.14 -2.68 -8.07
C GLN A 105 1.08 -2.52 -9.16
#